data_AF-A0A6N6Q448-F1
#
_entry.id   AF-A0A6N6Q448-F1
#
_cell.length_a   1.000
_cell.length_b   1.000
_cell.length_c   1.000
_cell.angle_alpha   90.00
_cell.angle_beta   90.00
_cell.angle_gamma   90.00
#
_symmetry.space_group_name_H-M   'P 1'
#
loop_
_entity.id
_entity.type
_entity.pdbx_description
1 polymer ?
#
loop_
_entity_poly.entity_id
_entity_poly.type
_entity_poly.pdbx_seq_one_letter_code
_entity_poly.pdbx_strand_id
1 'polypeptide(L)' 'MRLSLRGEYALRSLVVLGLIPKGEVLRIHSISEQQNIPRKFLEQILHEMKNAG' A
#
# COMPACT_ATOMS: atom_id res chain seq x y z
N MET A 1 -15.26 -14.76 -1.41
CA MET A 1 -14.28 -14.51 -0.33
C MET A 1 -14.59 -13.15 0.28
N ARG A 2 -14.77 -13.03 1.61
CA ARG A 2 -14.86 -11.72 2.28
C ARG A 2 -13.45 -11.28 2.63
N LEU A 3 -12.88 -10.38 1.83
CA LEU A 3 -11.61 -9.75 2.17
C LEU A 3 -11.87 -8.69 3.23
N SER A 4 -11.01 -8.60 4.25
CA SER A 4 -11.09 -7.47 5.17
C SER A 4 -10.68 -6.18 4.42
N LEU A 5 -11.21 -5.04 4.84
CA LEU A 5 -10.83 -3.74 4.27
C LEU A 5 -9.31 -3.52 4.32
N ARG A 6 -8.68 -4.00 5.39
CA ARG A 6 -7.21 -4.01 5.53
C ARG A 6 -6.55 -4.85 4.44
N GLY A 7 -7.02 -6.08 4.21
CA GLY A 7 -6.50 -6.95 3.17
C GLY A 7 -6.68 -6.36 1.77
N GLU A 8 -7.80 -5.68 1.53
CA GLU A 8 -8.05 -4.99 0.26
C GLU A 8 -7.06 -3.85 0.02
N TYR A 9 -6.86 -2.99 1.02
CA TYR A 9 -5.91 -1.89 0.91
C TYR A 9 -4.46 -2.37 0.82
N ALA A 10 -4.10 -3.44 1.52
CA ALA A 10 -2.80 -4.07 1.39
C ALA A 10 -2.56 -4.58 -0.04
N LEU A 11 -3.53 -5.29 -0.62
CA LEU A 11 -3.43 -5.80 -1.98
C LEU A 11 -3.33 -4.69 -3.02
N ARG A 12 -4.18 -3.65 -2.92
CA ARG A 12 -4.10 -2.47 -3.81
C ARG A 12 -2.74 -1.78 -3.73
N SER A 13 -2.20 -1.64 -2.53
CA SER A 13 -0.88 -1.04 -2.30
C SER A 13 0.24 -1.87 -2.94
N LEU A 14 0.18 -3.20 -2.81
CA LEU A 14 1.13 -4.12 -3.44
C LEU A 14 1.11 -4.04 -4.97
N VAL A 15 -0.08 -3.93 -5.56
CA VAL A 15 -0.22 -3.75 -7.02
C VAL A 15 0.47 -2.45 -7.46
N VAL A 16 0.22 -1.34 -6.76
CA VAL A 16 0.85 -0.05 -7.07
C VAL A 16 2.38 -0.13 -6.95
N LEU A 17 2.90 -0.77 -5.90
CA LEU A 17 4.34 -0.96 -5.71
C LEU A 17 4.97 -1.93 -6.72
N GLY A 18 4.20 -2.87 -7.28
CA GLY A 18 4.67 -3.77 -8.33
C GLY A 18 4.72 -3.12 -9.72
N LEU A 19 4.00 -2.01 -9.91
CA LEU A 19 3.92 -1.28 -11.18
C LEU A 19 4.99 -0.20 -11.33
N ILE A 20 5.66 0.20 -10.24
CA ILE A 20 6.74 1.19 -10.31
C ILE A 20 8.04 0.55 -10.84
N PRO A 21 8.82 1.28 -11.66
CA PRO A 21 10.13 0.82 -12.09
C PRO A 21 11.05 0.52 -10.90
N LYS A 22 11.90 -0.51 -11.04
CA LYS A 22 12.88 -0.85 -10.01
C LYS A 22 13.82 0.34 -9.76
N GLY A 23 13.99 0.71 -8.49
CA GLY A 23 14.84 1.82 -8.07
C GLY A 23 14.11 3.15 -7.91
N GLU A 24 12.83 3.23 -8.30
CA GLU A 24 12.01 4.41 -8.02
C GLU A 24 11.41 4.36 -6.61
N VAL A 25 11.29 5.53 -5.99
CA VAL A 25 10.69 5.70 -4.66
C VAL A 25 9.32 6.33 -4.82
N LEU A 26 8.29 5.61 -4.40
CA LEU A 26 6.92 6.13 -4.39
C LEU A 26 6.58 6.71 -3.02
N ARG A 27 6.07 7.96 -3.01
CA ARG A 27 5.62 8.60 -1.77
C ARG A 27 4.28 8.03 -1.34
N ILE A 28 4.17 7.65 -0.06
CA ILE A 28 2.93 7.16 0.57
C ILE A 28 1.76 8.13 0.33
N HIS A 29 2.02 9.43 0.35
CA HIS A 29 1.00 10.45 0.08
C HIS A 29 0.36 10.30 -1.31
N SER A 30 1.18 10.07 -2.34
CA SER A 30 0.69 9.88 -3.72
C SER A 30 -0.21 8.66 -3.85
N ILE A 31 0.18 7.54 -3.22
CA ILE A 31 -0.63 6.31 -3.20
C ILE A 31 -1.94 6.53 -2.46
N SER A 32 -1.87 7.22 -1.32
CA SER A 32 -3.03 7.54 -0.46
C SER A 32 -4.09 8.32 -1.23
N GLU A 33 -3.69 9.33 -2.00
CA GLU A 33 -4.60 10.11 -2.85
C GLU A 33 -5.13 9.30 -4.04
N GLN A 34 -4.25 8.60 -4.78
CA GLN A 34 -4.65 7.82 -5.96
C GLN A 34 -5.62 6.68 -5.63
N GLN A 35 -5.43 6.03 -4.49
CA GLN A 35 -6.21 4.85 -4.10
C GLN A 35 -7.33 5.17 -3.11
N ASN A 36 -7.48 6.43 -2.71
CA ASN A 36 -8.43 6.88 -1.68
C ASN A 36 -8.27 6.10 -0.35
N ILE A 37 -7.02 5.85 0.07
CA ILE A 37 -6.69 5.12 1.30
C ILE A 37 -6.21 6.13 2.35
N PRO A 38 -6.73 6.13 3.59
CA PRO A 38 -6.22 7.00 4.64
C PRO A 38 -4.72 6.82 4.88
N ARG A 39 -3.95 7.90 4.85
CA ARG A 39 -2.48 7.88 4.93
C ARG A 39 -1.93 7.08 6.12
N LYS A 40 -2.47 7.29 7.32
CA LYS A 40 -2.06 6.56 8.53
C LYS A 40 -2.27 5.05 8.40
N PHE A 41 -3.37 4.66 7.75
CA PHE A 41 -3.70 3.25 7.57
C PHE A 41 -2.79 2.59 6.53
N LEU A 42 -2.51 3.32 5.43
CA LEU A 42 -1.53 2.88 4.44
C LEU A 42 -0.14 2.73 5.06
N GLU A 43 0.28 3.66 5.92
CA GLU A 43 1.56 3.60 6.62
C GLU A 43 1.67 2.36 7.52
N GLN A 44 0.63 2.05 8.30
CA GLN A 44 0.57 0.83 9.11
C GLN A 44 0.69 -0.42 8.25
N ILE A 45 -0.08 -0.50 7.16
CA ILE A 45 -0.07 -1.61 6.21
C ILE A 45 1.34 -1.82 5.62
N LEU A 46 1.99 -0.76 5.15
CA LEU A 46 3.32 -0.84 4.55
C LEU A 46 4.38 -1.19 5.59
N HIS A 47 4.24 -0.69 6.82
CA HIS A 47 5.15 -1.02 7.92
C HIS A 47 5.05 -2.50 8.31
N GLU A 48 3.82 -3.04 8.43
CA GLU A 48 3.58 -4.47 8.65
C GLU A 48 4.20 -5.32 7.54
N MET A 49 4.00 -4.95 6.27
CA MET A 49 4.60 -5.66 5.13
C MET A 49 6.13 -5.64 5.16
N LYS A 50 6.74 -4.49 5.50
CA LYS A 50 8.20 -4.36 5.61
C LYS A 50 8.78 -5.26 6.70
N ASN A 51 8.06 -5.42 7.81
CA ASN A 51 8.52 -6.22 8.95
C ASN A 51 8.29 -7.73 8.76
N ALA A 52 7.44 -8.12 7.81
CA ALA A 52 7.12 -9.51 7.51
C ALA A 52 8.07 -10.17 6.50
N GLY A 53 8.99 -9.41 5.90
CA GLY A 53 10.06 -9.89 5.01
C GLY A 53 11.42 -9.86 5.69
#